data_AF-L0DDD7-F1
#
_entry.id   AF-L0DDD7-F1
#
_cell.length_a   1.000
_cell.length_b   1.000
_cell.length_c   1.000
_cell.angle_alpha   90.00
_cell.angle_beta   90.00
_cell.angle_gamma   90.00
#
_symmetry.space_group_name_H-M   'P 1'
#
loop_
_entity.id
_entity.type
_entity.pdbx_description
1 polymer ?
#
loop_
_entity_poly.entity_id
_entity_poly.type
_entity_poly.pdbx_seq_one_letter_code
_entity_poly.pdbx_strand_id
1 'polypeptide(L)'
;MIKILTMGASSLIGMALLAAQPPPDEGRGGPPPPPPPPPPKKKAAERPGGDLRQAYELLRRLRADGRASGRPEERLKDWTERASKLYRDGVKAQKDGDERLAHEYGAAAHDLARAVEHSKNASVYEGSDSDLPPPPEGGPGGDNERVRADLWHAHDRIRGGLDAPKEETDKFYIDAARDLYNAARRDAEAGRIERAGELARAAAAITHVSEHLAHALNGGPPPPRDGDRPDAKGEEFEPKRPPRDGDGPKAKRKEFEPKRKGFEAKNKEFAPKRPPRDGDRPGEERRDSLPPPL
;
A
#
# COMPACT_ATOMS: atom_id res chain seq x y z
N MET A 1 -37.03 -35.09 -35.68
CA MET A 1 -37.72 -35.87 -34.63
C MET A 1 -37.08 -35.56 -33.29
N ILE A 2 -37.89 -35.14 -32.31
CA ILE A 2 -37.65 -35.07 -30.84
C ILE A 2 -36.68 -33.95 -30.37
N LYS A 3 -36.88 -33.14 -29.31
CA LYS A 3 -37.97 -32.67 -28.40
C LYS A 3 -37.32 -31.47 -27.63
N ILE A 4 -37.91 -30.27 -27.60
CA ILE A 4 -38.64 -29.62 -26.48
C ILE A 4 -37.91 -29.54 -25.12
N LEU A 5 -37.74 -28.28 -24.68
CA LEU A 5 -37.72 -27.66 -23.34
C LEU A 5 -37.42 -28.52 -22.08
N THR A 6 -36.56 -27.95 -21.23
CA THR A 6 -36.86 -27.87 -19.78
C THR A 6 -36.34 -26.57 -19.17
N MET A 7 -37.26 -25.64 -18.90
CA MET A 7 -37.10 -24.61 -17.88
C MET A 7 -37.13 -25.28 -16.51
N GLY A 8 -36.17 -24.96 -15.65
CA GLY A 8 -36.17 -25.33 -14.24
C GLY A 8 -36.01 -24.09 -13.38
N ALA A 9 -37.14 -23.51 -12.99
CA ALA A 9 -37.23 -22.49 -11.96
C ALA A 9 -37.21 -23.14 -10.55
N SER A 10 -36.86 -22.31 -9.57
CA SER A 10 -37.27 -22.44 -8.15
C SER A 10 -36.39 -23.28 -7.22
N SER A 11 -35.63 -22.58 -6.37
CA SER A 11 -35.62 -22.88 -4.94
C SER A 11 -35.54 -21.59 -4.11
N LEU A 12 -36.68 -21.34 -3.49
CA LEU A 12 -37.04 -20.33 -2.52
C LEU A 12 -36.55 -20.74 -1.12
N ILE A 13 -36.32 -19.73 -0.26
CA ILE A 13 -36.47 -19.75 1.22
C ILE A 13 -35.33 -20.36 2.05
N GLY A 14 -34.78 -19.51 2.91
CA GLY A 14 -33.95 -19.88 4.05
C GLY A 14 -33.79 -18.71 5.05
N MET A 15 -34.87 -17.98 5.34
CA MET A 15 -34.95 -17.08 6.50
C MET A 15 -35.19 -17.93 7.74
N ALA A 16 -34.18 -18.06 8.59
CA ALA A 16 -34.33 -18.62 9.94
C ALA A 16 -33.83 -17.61 10.97
N LEU A 17 -34.72 -16.67 11.32
CA LEU A 17 -34.67 -15.93 12.58
C LEU A 17 -35.47 -16.75 13.59
N LEU A 18 -34.79 -17.37 14.55
CA LEU A 18 -35.42 -17.87 15.77
C LEU A 18 -34.72 -17.24 16.96
N ALA A 19 -35.42 -16.25 17.52
CA ALA A 19 -35.16 -15.65 18.80
C ALA A 19 -35.42 -16.67 19.90
N ALA A 20 -34.41 -16.93 20.73
CA ALA A 20 -34.58 -17.53 22.04
C ALA A 20 -34.65 -16.38 23.06
N GLN A 21 -35.85 -16.07 23.57
CA GLN A 21 -36.02 -15.24 24.76
C GLN A 21 -36.63 -16.10 25.88
N PRO A 22 -35.99 -16.21 27.05
CA PRO A 22 -36.61 -16.69 28.28
C PRO A 22 -37.54 -15.61 28.90
N PRO A 23 -38.48 -15.99 29.79
CA PRO A 23 -39.53 -15.11 30.29
C PRO A 23 -38.99 -13.96 31.16
N PRO A 24 -39.74 -12.84 31.29
CA PRO A 24 -39.29 -11.66 32.02
C PRO A 24 -39.34 -11.88 33.53
N ASP A 25 -38.22 -11.59 34.19
CA ASP A 25 -38.15 -11.44 35.64
C ASP A 25 -38.55 -9.99 35.98
N GLU A 26 -39.69 -9.85 36.67
CA GLU A 26 -40.25 -8.58 37.10
C GLU A 26 -39.40 -8.00 38.24
N GLY A 27 -38.44 -7.12 37.93
CA GLY A 27 -37.72 -6.43 39.01
C GLY A 27 -36.49 -5.63 38.63
N ARG A 28 -36.63 -4.56 37.84
CA ARG A 28 -35.90 -3.27 37.96
C ARG A 28 -36.13 -2.41 36.72
N GLY A 29 -36.80 -1.27 36.92
CA GLY A 29 -37.04 -0.27 35.89
C GLY A 29 -35.77 0.48 35.47
N GLY A 30 -35.07 -0.04 34.47
CA GLY A 30 -34.09 0.69 33.69
C GLY A 30 -34.19 0.27 32.22
N PRO A 31 -33.98 1.18 31.26
CA PRO A 31 -33.89 0.80 29.86
C PRO A 31 -32.76 -0.24 29.70
N PRO A 32 -32.98 -1.31 28.92
CA PRO A 32 -31.97 -2.34 28.73
C PRO A 32 -30.70 -1.69 28.16
N PRO A 33 -29.51 -2.08 28.64
CA PRO A 33 -28.27 -1.61 28.07
C PRO A 33 -28.24 -1.94 26.57
N PRO A 34 -27.72 -1.04 25.72
CA PRO A 34 -27.62 -1.31 24.28
C PRO A 34 -26.80 -2.59 24.07
N PRO A 35 -27.17 -3.43 23.09
CA PRO A 35 -26.44 -4.65 22.82
C PRO A 35 -24.97 -4.31 22.51
N PRO A 36 -24.01 -5.12 22.98
CA PRO A 36 -22.61 -4.90 22.67
C PRO A 36 -22.42 -4.88 21.15
N PRO A 37 -21.55 -3.98 20.62
CA PRO A 37 -21.28 -3.92 19.19
C PRO A 37 -20.82 -5.29 18.69
N PRO A 38 -21.26 -5.72 17.50
CA PRO A 38 -20.87 -7.01 16.96
C PRO A 38 -19.34 -7.09 16.89
N PRO A 39 -18.74 -8.23 17.28
CA PRO A 39 -17.30 -8.38 17.19
C PRO A 39 -16.84 -8.10 15.75
N PRO A 40 -15.72 -7.40 15.56
CA PRO A 40 -15.22 -7.11 14.23
C PRO A 40 -15.10 -8.43 13.47
N LYS A 41 -15.82 -8.56 12.36
CA LYS A 41 -15.72 -9.72 11.48
C LYS A 41 -14.25 -9.84 11.08
N LYS A 42 -13.55 -10.81 11.67
CA LYS A 42 -12.20 -11.19 11.23
C LYS A 42 -12.31 -11.40 9.72
N LYS A 43 -11.64 -10.56 8.93
CA LYS A 43 -11.46 -10.83 7.50
C LYS A 43 -10.84 -12.23 7.47
N ALA A 44 -11.60 -13.20 6.97
CA ALA A 44 -11.08 -14.54 6.79
C ALA A 44 -9.75 -14.42 6.05
N ALA A 45 -8.70 -15.04 6.59
CA ALA A 45 -7.39 -15.08 5.96
C ALA A 45 -7.59 -15.38 4.48
N GLU A 46 -7.07 -14.48 3.66
CA GLU A 46 -7.33 -14.45 2.24
C GLU A 46 -6.66 -15.69 1.64
N ARG A 47 -7.46 -16.69 1.27
CA ARG A 47 -6.97 -17.98 0.76
C ARG A 47 -5.89 -17.79 -0.32
N PRO A 48 -4.98 -18.77 -0.50
CA PRO A 48 -4.05 -18.81 -1.63
C PRO A 48 -4.82 -18.54 -2.94
N GLY A 49 -4.49 -17.44 -3.61
CA GLY A 49 -5.24 -16.92 -4.77
C GLY A 49 -6.05 -15.63 -4.53
N GLY A 50 -5.95 -15.01 -3.35
CA GLY A 50 -6.50 -13.67 -3.08
C GLY A 50 -6.12 -12.63 -4.13
N ASP A 51 -4.82 -12.53 -4.43
CA ASP A 51 -4.30 -11.53 -5.37
C ASP A 51 -4.78 -11.79 -6.81
N LEU A 52 -4.90 -13.06 -7.23
CA LEU A 52 -5.48 -13.40 -8.53
C LEU A 52 -6.94 -12.95 -8.62
N ARG A 53 -7.71 -13.12 -7.55
CA ARG A 53 -9.10 -12.65 -7.51
C ARG A 53 -9.17 -11.12 -7.55
N GLN A 54 -8.33 -10.43 -6.78
CA GLN A 54 -8.26 -8.96 -6.78
C GLN A 54 -7.86 -8.42 -8.16
N ALA A 55 -6.81 -8.99 -8.78
CA ALA A 55 -6.39 -8.68 -10.13
C ALA A 55 -7.52 -8.91 -11.15
N TYR A 56 -8.25 -10.03 -11.04
CA TYR A 56 -9.38 -10.32 -11.92
C TYR A 56 -10.50 -9.27 -11.81
N GLU A 57 -10.94 -8.94 -10.59
CA GLU A 57 -12.00 -7.95 -10.40
C GLU A 57 -11.59 -6.57 -10.93
N LEU A 58 -10.33 -6.19 -10.69
CA LEU A 58 -9.80 -4.91 -11.16
C LEU A 58 -9.72 -4.86 -12.69
N LEU A 59 -9.16 -5.89 -13.33
CA LEU A 59 -9.09 -6.01 -14.79
C LEU A 59 -10.48 -6.06 -15.43
N ARG A 60 -11.44 -6.73 -14.77
CA ARG A 60 -12.84 -6.79 -15.22
C ARG A 60 -13.47 -5.40 -15.24
N ARG A 61 -13.27 -4.62 -14.17
CA ARG A 61 -13.75 -3.23 -14.09
C ARG A 61 -13.09 -2.34 -15.14
N LEU A 62 -11.76 -2.36 -15.26
CA LEU A 62 -11.02 -1.57 -16.25
C LEU A 62 -11.50 -1.81 -17.69
N ARG A 63 -11.82 -3.06 -18.03
CA ARG A 63 -12.38 -3.41 -19.35
C ARG A 63 -13.82 -2.97 -19.54
N ALA A 64 -14.63 -2.99 -18.48
CA ALA A 64 -16.00 -2.47 -18.55
C ALA A 64 -15.98 -0.96 -18.79
N ASP A 65 -15.16 -0.23 -18.04
CA ASP A 65 -15.09 1.22 -18.11
C ASP A 65 -14.39 1.72 -19.38
N GLY A 66 -13.44 0.95 -19.93
CA GLY A 66 -12.76 1.27 -21.18
C GLY A 66 -13.66 1.27 -22.42
N ARG A 67 -14.88 0.70 -22.33
CA ARG A 67 -15.88 0.78 -23.41
C ARG A 67 -16.69 2.08 -23.40
N ALA A 68 -16.73 2.78 -22.27
CA ALA A 68 -17.55 3.97 -22.07
C ALA A 68 -16.78 5.28 -22.28
N SER A 69 -15.46 5.28 -22.01
CA SER A 69 -14.62 6.48 -22.00
C SER A 69 -13.64 6.51 -23.18
N GLY A 70 -14.12 6.86 -24.39
CA GLY A 70 -13.27 7.21 -25.53
C GLY A 70 -12.21 6.19 -25.94
N ARG A 71 -11.25 6.61 -26.79
CA ARG A 71 -10.11 5.78 -27.19
C ARG A 71 -9.08 5.81 -26.06
N PRO A 72 -8.79 4.69 -25.37
CA PRO A 72 -7.80 4.68 -24.30
C PRO A 72 -6.43 5.05 -24.87
N GLU A 73 -5.64 5.82 -24.12
CA GLU A 73 -4.23 6.06 -24.45
C GLU A 73 -3.53 4.73 -24.70
N GLU A 74 -2.78 4.62 -25.80
CA GLU A 74 -2.14 3.36 -26.22
C GLU A 74 -1.29 2.75 -25.09
N ARG A 75 -0.62 3.60 -24.30
CA ARG A 75 0.13 3.18 -23.11
C ARG A 75 -0.72 2.44 -22.06
N LEU A 76 -1.91 2.95 -21.74
CA LEU A 76 -2.79 2.32 -20.74
C LEU A 76 -3.35 0.99 -21.25
N LYS A 77 -3.58 0.89 -22.56
CA LYS A 77 -3.97 -0.36 -23.21
C LYS A 77 -2.85 -1.40 -23.08
N ASP A 78 -1.62 -1.03 -23.39
CA ASP A 78 -0.45 -1.92 -23.28
C ASP A 78 -0.25 -2.42 -21.85
N TRP A 79 -0.37 -1.54 -20.84
CA TRP A 79 -0.28 -1.95 -19.43
C TRP A 79 -1.42 -2.89 -19.02
N THR A 80 -2.65 -2.63 -19.49
CA THR A 80 -3.80 -3.52 -19.24
C THR A 80 -3.60 -4.90 -19.87
N GLU A 81 -3.03 -4.96 -21.07
CA GLU A 81 -2.71 -6.22 -21.76
C GLU A 81 -1.61 -7.00 -21.02
N ARG A 82 -0.57 -6.31 -20.56
CA ARG A 82 0.50 -6.91 -19.73
C ARG A 82 -0.03 -7.43 -18.41
N ALA A 83 -0.86 -6.65 -17.69
CA ALA A 83 -1.51 -7.10 -16.46
C ALA A 83 -2.39 -8.34 -16.71
N SER A 84 -3.10 -8.37 -17.84
CA SER A 84 -3.90 -9.53 -18.26
C SER A 84 -3.04 -10.75 -18.61
N LYS A 85 -1.81 -10.56 -19.09
CA LYS A 85 -0.84 -11.65 -19.30
C LYS A 85 -0.35 -12.20 -17.95
N LEU A 86 0.08 -11.33 -17.05
CA LEU A 86 0.53 -11.72 -15.70
C LEU A 86 -0.55 -12.50 -14.94
N TYR A 87 -1.80 -12.04 -14.99
CA TYR A 87 -2.92 -12.78 -14.40
C TYR A 87 -3.05 -14.19 -14.98
N ARG A 88 -2.93 -14.36 -16.30
CA ARG A 88 -2.99 -15.69 -16.94
C ARG A 88 -1.80 -16.57 -16.54
N ASP A 89 -0.60 -15.99 -16.44
CA ASP A 89 0.61 -16.69 -16.00
C ASP A 89 0.44 -17.17 -14.54
N GLY A 90 -0.15 -16.35 -13.65
CA GLY A 90 -0.48 -16.73 -12.28
C GLY A 90 -1.57 -17.79 -12.17
N VAL A 91 -2.64 -17.72 -12.98
CA VAL A 91 -3.67 -18.78 -13.05
C VAL A 91 -3.06 -20.10 -13.52
N LYS A 92 -2.11 -20.06 -14.45
CA LYS A 92 -1.39 -21.25 -14.90
C LYS A 92 -0.54 -21.84 -13.78
N ALA A 93 0.27 -21.02 -13.12
CA ALA A 93 1.08 -21.45 -11.97
C ALA A 93 0.22 -22.09 -10.85
N GLN A 94 -0.95 -21.50 -10.57
CA GLN A 94 -1.88 -22.06 -9.58
C GLN A 94 -2.39 -23.45 -9.97
N LYS A 95 -2.69 -23.67 -11.26
CA LYS A 95 -3.12 -24.98 -11.78
C LYS A 95 -2.00 -26.01 -11.74
N ASP A 96 -0.76 -25.57 -11.93
CA ASP A 96 0.43 -26.42 -11.88
C ASP A 96 0.85 -26.71 -10.42
N GLY A 97 0.17 -26.14 -9.42
CA GLY A 97 0.42 -26.34 -7.99
C GLY A 97 1.54 -25.46 -7.41
N ASP A 98 2.06 -24.50 -8.19
CA ASP A 98 3.07 -23.54 -7.73
C ASP A 98 2.38 -22.32 -7.11
N GLU A 99 1.97 -22.45 -5.84
CA GLU A 99 1.26 -21.41 -5.09
C GLU A 99 2.08 -20.12 -4.95
N ARG A 100 3.40 -20.23 -4.80
CA ARG A 100 4.31 -19.08 -4.70
C ARG A 100 4.31 -18.29 -6.00
N LEU A 101 4.53 -18.98 -7.12
CA LEU A 101 4.57 -18.32 -8.42
C LEU A 101 3.19 -17.75 -8.79
N ALA A 102 2.11 -18.43 -8.41
CA ALA A 102 0.75 -17.92 -8.55
C ALA A 102 0.51 -16.62 -7.77
N HIS A 103 1.02 -16.54 -6.53
CA HIS A 103 0.95 -15.34 -5.70
C HIS A 103 1.72 -14.18 -6.35
N GLU A 104 2.99 -14.37 -6.71
CA GLU A 104 3.83 -13.30 -7.28
C GLU A 104 3.26 -12.77 -8.60
N TYR A 105 2.80 -13.64 -9.51
CA TYR A 105 2.14 -13.20 -10.73
C TYR A 105 0.79 -12.53 -10.48
N GLY A 106 0.04 -13.00 -9.48
CA GLY A 106 -1.22 -12.39 -9.07
C GLY A 106 -1.03 -10.97 -8.53
N ALA A 107 -0.04 -10.79 -7.64
CA ALA A 107 0.30 -9.49 -7.07
C ALA A 107 0.82 -8.53 -8.14
N ALA A 108 1.75 -8.97 -9.00
CA ALA A 108 2.24 -8.18 -10.13
C ALA A 108 1.11 -7.75 -11.08
N ALA A 109 0.16 -8.65 -11.37
CA ALA A 109 -1.01 -8.32 -12.19
C ALA A 109 -1.93 -7.30 -11.51
N HIS A 110 -2.14 -7.44 -10.20
CA HIS A 110 -2.97 -6.53 -9.42
C HIS A 110 -2.36 -5.13 -9.36
N ASP A 111 -1.08 -5.00 -9.03
CA ASP A 111 -0.41 -3.70 -8.94
C ASP A 111 -0.32 -2.99 -10.29
N LEU A 112 -0.06 -3.73 -11.37
CA LEU A 112 -0.09 -3.13 -12.71
C LEU A 112 -1.49 -2.66 -13.09
N ALA A 113 -2.53 -3.40 -12.71
CA ALA A 113 -3.91 -2.97 -12.91
C ALA A 113 -4.27 -1.76 -12.02
N ARG A 114 -3.73 -1.65 -10.80
CA ARG A 114 -3.88 -0.46 -9.94
C ARG A 114 -3.19 0.75 -10.55
N ALA A 115 -2.01 0.58 -11.12
CA ALA A 115 -1.33 1.65 -11.84
C ALA A 115 -2.19 2.20 -12.99
N VAL A 116 -2.82 1.31 -13.78
CA VAL A 116 -3.76 1.71 -14.84
C VAL A 116 -4.97 2.46 -14.28
N GLU A 117 -5.57 1.97 -13.18
CA GLU A 117 -6.69 2.68 -12.53
C GLU A 117 -6.29 4.09 -12.09
N HIS A 118 -5.16 4.22 -11.39
CA HIS A 118 -4.66 5.51 -10.92
C HIS A 118 -4.33 6.45 -12.09
N SER A 119 -3.67 5.98 -13.14
CA SER A 119 -3.43 6.79 -14.35
C SER A 119 -4.73 7.21 -15.05
N LYS A 120 -5.76 6.35 -15.07
CA LYS A 120 -7.08 6.70 -15.60
C LYS A 120 -7.79 7.74 -14.72
N ASN A 121 -7.71 7.60 -13.40
CA ASN A 121 -8.28 8.60 -12.49
C ASN A 121 -7.58 9.95 -12.65
N ALA A 122 -6.26 9.96 -12.89
CA ALA A 122 -5.51 11.17 -13.18
C ALA A 122 -6.04 11.91 -14.43
N SER A 123 -6.43 11.20 -15.49
CA SER A 123 -6.94 11.85 -16.71
C SER A 123 -8.33 12.49 -16.52
N VAL A 124 -9.10 12.07 -15.50
CA VAL A 124 -10.35 12.76 -15.13
C VAL A 124 -10.08 14.19 -14.65
N TYR A 125 -8.93 14.43 -14.02
CA TYR A 125 -8.51 15.75 -13.54
C TYR A 125 -7.78 16.59 -14.60
N GLU A 126 -7.59 16.07 -15.82
CA GLU A 126 -6.99 16.84 -16.92
C GLU A 126 -7.96 17.87 -17.51
N GLY A 127 -9.26 17.60 -17.41
CA GLY A 127 -10.33 18.44 -17.94
C GLY A 127 -11.23 19.06 -16.87
N SER A 128 -10.76 19.20 -15.61
CA SER A 128 -11.52 19.90 -14.58
C SER A 128 -11.86 21.31 -15.06
N ASP A 129 -13.17 21.54 -15.23
CA ASP A 129 -13.81 22.71 -15.85
C ASP A 129 -13.12 24.02 -15.45
N SER A 130 -12.43 24.66 -16.40
CA SER A 130 -11.72 25.93 -16.15
C SER A 130 -12.64 27.08 -15.77
N ASP A 131 -13.95 26.89 -15.96
CA ASP A 131 -14.98 27.89 -15.77
C ASP A 131 -15.54 27.91 -14.34
N LEU A 132 -15.18 26.93 -13.51
CA LEU A 132 -15.54 26.92 -12.10
C LEU A 132 -14.38 27.46 -11.25
N PRO A 133 -14.65 28.37 -10.29
CA PRO A 133 -13.62 28.82 -9.37
C PRO A 133 -13.07 27.62 -8.58
N PRO A 134 -11.77 27.61 -8.25
CA PRO A 134 -11.20 26.53 -7.47
C PRO A 134 -11.98 26.38 -6.15
N PRO A 135 -12.18 25.15 -5.65
CA PRO A 135 -12.77 24.96 -4.34
C PRO A 135 -11.92 25.69 -3.29
N PRO A 136 -12.53 26.17 -2.19
CA PRO A 136 -11.79 26.83 -1.12
C PRO A 136 -10.69 25.90 -0.60
N GLU A 137 -9.50 26.44 -0.33
CA GLU A 137 -8.38 25.67 0.22
C GLU A 137 -8.82 24.93 1.48
N GLY A 138 -8.74 23.60 1.45
CA GLY A 138 -9.05 22.75 2.59
C GLY A 138 -8.12 23.05 3.78
N GLY A 139 -8.65 22.90 4.99
CA GLY A 139 -7.99 23.27 6.25
C GLY A 139 -6.64 22.57 6.54
N PRO A 140 -6.06 22.79 7.73
CA PRO A 140 -4.72 22.34 8.07
C PRO A 140 -4.57 20.81 7.89
N GLY A 141 -3.68 20.39 6.99
CA GLY A 141 -3.48 18.98 6.61
C GLY A 141 -4.13 18.55 5.28
N GLY A 142 -4.53 19.51 4.42
CA GLY A 142 -5.23 19.30 3.15
C GLY A 142 -4.53 18.38 2.13
N ASP A 143 -5.20 18.16 0.98
CA ASP A 143 -4.80 17.22 -0.08
C ASP A 143 -3.32 17.34 -0.50
N ASN A 144 -2.74 18.52 -0.35
CA ASN A 144 -1.32 18.81 -0.52
C ASN A 144 -0.36 17.98 0.34
N GLU A 145 -0.69 17.70 1.61
CA GLU A 145 0.19 16.90 2.49
C GLU A 145 0.16 15.42 2.08
N ARG A 146 -1.02 14.92 1.73
CA ARG A 146 -1.20 13.55 1.23
C ARG A 146 -0.44 13.33 -0.08
N VAL A 147 -0.55 14.26 -1.02
CA VAL A 147 0.16 14.19 -2.30
C VAL A 147 1.66 14.28 -2.12
N ARG A 148 2.15 15.12 -1.20
CA ARG A 148 3.56 15.15 -0.80
C ARG A 148 4.02 13.79 -0.26
N ALA A 149 3.25 13.17 0.64
CA ALA A 149 3.57 11.86 1.18
C ALA A 149 3.62 10.78 0.08
N ASP A 150 2.65 10.76 -0.83
CA ASP A 150 2.60 9.84 -1.96
C ASP A 150 3.81 10.04 -2.91
N LEU A 151 4.17 11.30 -3.20
CA LEU A 151 5.34 11.64 -4.01
C LEU A 151 6.65 11.19 -3.35
N TRP A 152 6.83 11.44 -2.05
CA TRP A 152 8.01 10.99 -1.30
C TRP A 152 8.09 9.47 -1.28
N HIS A 153 6.97 8.79 -1.09
CA HIS A 153 6.92 7.34 -1.13
C HIS A 153 7.30 6.79 -2.50
N ALA A 154 6.76 7.35 -3.59
CA ALA A 154 7.12 6.96 -4.95
C ALA A 154 8.61 7.25 -5.24
N HIS A 155 9.10 8.43 -4.86
CA HIS A 155 10.51 8.82 -5.02
C HIS A 155 11.45 7.85 -4.30
N ASP A 156 11.20 7.57 -3.03
CA ASP A 156 12.06 6.72 -2.20
C ASP A 156 12.06 5.28 -2.74
N ARG A 157 10.93 4.79 -3.26
CA ARG A 157 10.87 3.48 -3.92
C ARG A 157 11.62 3.45 -5.24
N ILE A 158 11.42 4.44 -6.11
CA ILE A 158 12.13 4.47 -7.40
C ILE A 158 13.64 4.63 -7.17
N ARG A 159 14.07 5.45 -6.21
CA ARG A 159 15.48 5.63 -5.84
C ARG A 159 16.08 4.41 -5.13
N GLY A 160 15.31 3.78 -4.24
CA GLY A 160 15.72 2.57 -3.51
C GLY A 160 15.78 1.33 -4.40
N GLY A 161 14.92 1.25 -5.41
CA GLY A 161 14.93 0.21 -6.44
C GLY A 161 16.00 0.38 -7.53
N LEU A 162 16.91 1.37 -7.40
CA LEU A 162 18.01 1.63 -8.35
C LEU A 162 19.22 0.69 -8.21
N ASP A 163 19.19 -0.31 -7.33
CA ASP A 163 20.14 -1.41 -7.46
C ASP A 163 19.91 -2.01 -8.86
N ALA A 164 20.90 -1.84 -9.74
CA ALA A 164 20.76 -1.86 -11.21
C ALA A 164 19.73 -2.89 -11.71
N PRO A 165 18.81 -2.50 -12.63
CA PRO A 165 17.78 -3.40 -13.15
C PRO A 165 18.45 -4.68 -13.62
N LYS A 166 18.05 -5.80 -13.02
CA LYS A 166 18.72 -7.10 -13.25
C LYS A 166 18.30 -7.67 -14.59
N GLU A 167 17.12 -7.28 -15.08
CA GLU A 167 16.56 -7.70 -16.36
C GLU A 167 15.95 -6.53 -17.16
N GLU A 168 15.80 -6.73 -18.48
CA GLU A 168 15.20 -5.74 -19.39
C GLU A 168 13.72 -5.46 -19.07
N THR A 169 13.02 -6.47 -18.55
CA THR A 169 11.64 -6.38 -18.03
C THR A 169 11.54 -5.41 -16.85
N ASP A 170 12.51 -5.41 -15.95
CA ASP A 170 12.56 -4.48 -14.81
C ASP A 170 12.73 -3.04 -15.31
N LYS A 171 13.62 -2.84 -16.29
CA LYS A 171 13.89 -1.52 -16.87
C LYS A 171 12.62 -0.86 -17.40
N PHE A 172 11.76 -1.61 -18.10
CA PHE A 172 10.49 -1.08 -18.62
C PHE A 172 9.60 -0.50 -17.52
N TYR A 173 9.42 -1.21 -16.40
CA TYR A 173 8.56 -0.75 -15.30
C TYR A 173 9.21 0.39 -14.51
N ILE A 174 10.53 0.35 -14.30
CA ILE A 174 11.24 1.43 -13.62
C ILE A 174 11.18 2.73 -14.43
N ASP A 175 11.39 2.67 -15.74
CA ASP A 175 11.29 3.85 -16.60
C ASP A 175 9.85 4.39 -16.64
N ALA A 176 8.84 3.51 -16.71
CA ALA A 176 7.44 3.91 -16.59
C ALA A 176 7.10 4.58 -15.24
N ALA A 177 7.64 4.07 -14.13
CA ALA A 177 7.46 4.67 -12.81
C ALA A 177 8.13 6.05 -12.71
N ARG A 178 9.33 6.22 -13.29
CA ARG A 178 10.01 7.52 -13.36
C ARG A 178 9.21 8.54 -14.16
N ASP A 179 8.66 8.14 -15.32
CA ASP A 179 7.84 9.01 -16.15
C ASP A 179 6.60 9.49 -15.41
N LEU A 180 5.89 8.57 -14.73
CA LEU A 180 4.72 8.91 -13.92
C LEU A 180 5.09 9.82 -12.74
N TYR A 181 6.18 9.54 -12.04
CA TYR A 181 6.65 10.37 -10.93
C TYR A 181 7.01 11.79 -11.38
N ASN A 182 7.77 11.93 -12.48
CA ASN A 182 8.14 13.22 -13.04
C ASN A 182 6.91 13.98 -13.59
N ALA A 183 5.88 13.28 -14.06
CA ALA A 183 4.59 13.90 -14.39
C ALA A 183 3.83 14.35 -13.14
N ALA A 184 3.74 13.50 -12.11
CA ALA A 184 3.10 13.80 -10.84
C ALA A 184 3.70 15.04 -10.17
N ARG A 185 5.03 15.16 -10.18
CA ARG A 185 5.71 16.32 -9.62
C ARG A 185 5.40 17.59 -10.39
N ARG A 186 5.43 17.56 -11.73
CA ARG A 186 5.06 18.73 -12.56
C ARG A 186 3.62 19.19 -12.30
N ASP A 187 2.71 18.25 -12.05
CA ASP A 187 1.33 18.59 -11.69
C ASP A 187 1.23 19.21 -10.30
N ALA A 188 1.96 18.68 -9.31
CA ALA A 188 2.00 19.25 -7.98
C ALA A 188 2.56 20.68 -7.99
N GLU A 189 3.63 20.92 -8.76
CA GLU A 189 4.22 22.25 -8.96
C GLU A 189 3.25 23.22 -9.64
N ALA A 190 2.37 22.71 -10.51
CA ALA A 190 1.34 23.49 -11.18
C ALA A 190 0.03 23.62 -10.37
N GLY A 191 0.00 23.16 -9.11
CA GLY A 191 -1.19 23.20 -8.26
C GLY A 191 -2.30 22.21 -8.62
N ARG A 192 -2.04 21.25 -9.53
CA ARG A 192 -2.97 20.17 -9.89
C ARG A 192 -2.82 18.99 -8.92
N ILE A 193 -3.19 19.21 -7.67
CA ILE A 193 -2.85 18.34 -6.54
C ILE A 193 -3.50 16.96 -6.66
N GLU A 194 -4.76 16.89 -7.06
CA GLU A 194 -5.51 15.63 -7.21
C GLU A 194 -4.91 14.75 -8.30
N ARG A 195 -4.59 15.36 -9.46
CA ARG A 195 -3.93 14.67 -10.58
C ARG A 195 -2.54 14.18 -10.17
N ALA A 196 -1.77 15.03 -9.49
CA ALA A 196 -0.45 14.68 -8.99
C ALA A 196 -0.50 13.48 -8.03
N GLY A 197 -1.48 13.45 -7.12
CA GLY A 197 -1.68 12.33 -6.18
C GLY A 197 -1.96 11.01 -6.89
N GLU A 198 -2.85 11.01 -7.88
CA GLU A 198 -3.14 9.81 -8.66
C GLU A 198 -1.91 9.33 -9.45
N LEU A 199 -1.18 10.24 -10.10
CA LEU A 199 0.05 9.87 -10.82
C LEU A 199 1.15 9.35 -9.89
N ALA A 200 1.29 9.90 -8.68
CA ALA A 200 2.24 9.41 -7.68
C ALA A 200 1.88 8.00 -7.19
N ARG A 201 0.60 7.72 -6.94
CA ARG A 201 0.11 6.38 -6.59
C ARG A 201 0.30 5.38 -7.73
N ALA A 202 0.08 5.82 -8.98
CA ALA A 202 0.36 5.00 -10.15
C ALA A 202 1.85 4.64 -10.24
N ALA A 203 2.74 5.62 -10.04
CA ALA A 203 4.19 5.40 -10.03
C ALA A 203 4.60 4.38 -8.97
N ALA A 204 4.12 4.55 -7.74
CA ALA A 204 4.37 3.61 -6.64
C ALA A 204 3.88 2.19 -6.97
N ALA A 205 2.67 2.04 -7.50
CA ALA A 205 2.13 0.74 -7.90
C ALA A 205 3.01 0.05 -8.97
N ILE A 206 3.50 0.77 -9.97
CA ILE A 206 4.39 0.17 -10.99
C ILE A 206 5.69 -0.37 -10.38
N THR A 207 6.26 0.29 -9.38
CA THR A 207 7.50 -0.20 -8.74
C THR A 207 7.32 -1.55 -8.04
N HIS A 208 6.11 -1.88 -7.57
CA HIS A 208 5.83 -3.19 -6.96
C HIS A 208 5.79 -4.31 -8.01
N VAL A 209 5.42 -4.00 -9.26
CA VAL A 209 5.37 -4.99 -10.34
C VAL A 209 6.75 -5.60 -10.58
N SER A 210 7.80 -4.78 -10.66
CA SER A 210 9.18 -5.28 -10.84
C SER A 210 9.65 -6.11 -9.65
N GLU A 211 9.28 -5.76 -8.41
CA GLU A 211 9.64 -6.55 -7.23
C GLU A 211 9.01 -7.95 -7.27
N HIS A 212 7.71 -8.03 -7.56
CA HIS A 212 7.00 -9.30 -7.66
C HIS A 212 7.53 -10.16 -8.82
N LEU A 213 7.88 -9.56 -9.95
CA LEU A 213 8.50 -10.28 -11.06
C LEU A 213 9.89 -10.81 -10.70
N ALA A 214 10.71 -10.01 -10.02
CA ALA A 214 12.00 -10.46 -9.53
C ALA A 214 11.87 -11.61 -8.53
N HIS A 215 10.86 -11.59 -7.65
CA HIS A 215 10.58 -12.69 -6.72
C HIS A 215 10.09 -13.95 -7.44
N ALA A 216 9.23 -13.81 -8.46
CA ALA A 216 8.76 -14.91 -9.28
C ALA A 216 9.96 -15.66 -9.91
N LEU A 217 10.89 -14.91 -10.50
CA LEU A 217 12.06 -15.45 -11.23
C LEU A 217 13.15 -16.01 -10.31
N ASN A 218 13.48 -15.33 -9.21
CA ASN A 218 14.66 -15.66 -8.40
C ASN A 218 14.38 -16.57 -7.21
N GLY A 219 13.20 -17.17 -7.12
CA GLY A 219 12.88 -17.98 -5.94
C GLY A 219 12.75 -17.11 -4.68
N GLY A 220 12.20 -15.89 -4.81
CA GLY A 220 11.95 -14.96 -3.71
C GLY A 220 11.22 -15.59 -2.51
N PRO A 221 11.16 -14.86 -1.37
CA PRO A 221 10.67 -15.40 -0.11
C PRO A 221 9.30 -16.07 -0.31
N PRO A 222 9.04 -17.21 0.36
CA PRO A 222 7.75 -17.87 0.23
C PRO A 222 6.63 -16.89 0.61
N PRO A 223 5.46 -16.94 -0.05
CA PRO A 223 4.33 -16.14 0.36
C PRO A 223 4.04 -16.41 1.84
N PRO A 224 3.63 -15.40 2.61
CA PRO A 224 3.21 -15.62 3.99
C PRO A 224 2.15 -16.72 3.99
N ARG A 225 2.40 -17.83 4.69
CA ARG A 225 1.38 -18.88 4.84
C ARG A 225 0.24 -18.34 5.69
N ASP A 226 -0.96 -18.86 5.44
CA ASP A 226 -2.13 -18.60 6.29
C ASP A 226 -1.79 -18.99 7.74
N GLY A 227 -1.53 -17.98 8.59
CA GLY A 227 -1.14 -18.15 10.00
C GLY A 227 0.22 -17.55 10.38
N ASP A 228 1.10 -17.27 9.43
CA ASP A 228 2.42 -16.63 9.68
C ASP A 228 2.36 -15.10 9.68
N ARG A 229 1.22 -14.52 9.27
CA ARG A 229 0.97 -13.10 9.53
C ARG A 229 0.89 -12.97 11.04
N PRO A 230 1.75 -12.15 11.70
CA PRO A 230 1.56 -11.88 13.12
C PRO A 230 0.12 -11.42 13.27
N ASP A 231 -0.66 -12.18 14.05
CA ASP A 231 -1.95 -11.74 14.53
C ASP A 231 -1.71 -10.32 15.01
N ALA A 232 -2.22 -9.32 14.31
CA ALA A 232 -2.36 -7.98 14.84
C ALA A 232 -3.47 -8.01 15.90
N LYS A 233 -3.30 -8.88 16.91
CA LYS A 233 -3.88 -8.70 18.22
C LYS A 233 -3.23 -7.44 18.74
N GLY A 234 -4.05 -6.44 19.02
CA GLY A 234 -3.61 -5.16 19.57
C GLY A 234 -2.99 -5.35 20.94
N GLU A 235 -1.75 -5.82 20.98
CA GLU A 235 -0.81 -5.29 21.95
C GLU A 235 -0.47 -3.91 21.42
N GLU A 236 -0.92 -2.88 22.15
CA GLU A 236 -0.34 -1.55 22.10
C GLU A 236 1.17 -1.72 22.06
N PHE A 237 1.74 -1.53 20.86
CA PHE A 237 3.13 -1.13 20.77
C PHE A 237 3.17 0.27 21.38
N GLU A 238 3.27 0.36 22.70
CA GLU A 238 3.84 1.54 23.32
C GLU A 238 5.27 1.63 22.79
N PRO A 239 5.61 2.60 21.92
CA PRO A 239 7.00 2.83 21.62
C PRO A 239 7.66 3.17 22.96
N LYS A 240 8.51 2.27 23.47
CA LYS A 240 9.38 2.56 24.61
C LYS A 240 10.18 3.80 24.24
N ARG A 241 9.71 4.96 24.69
CA ARG A 241 10.46 6.21 24.61
C ARG A 241 11.80 5.93 25.29
N PRO A 242 12.94 6.30 24.68
CA PRO A 242 14.20 6.24 25.39
C PRO A 242 14.06 7.00 26.72
N PRO A 243 14.66 6.53 27.82
CA PRO A 243 14.56 7.20 29.11
C PRO A 243 14.98 8.65 28.95
N ARG A 244 14.11 9.57 29.34
CA ARG A 244 14.44 10.99 29.46
C ARG A 244 15.40 11.10 30.64
N ASP A 245 16.55 11.73 30.46
CA ASP A 245 17.50 12.00 31.54
C ASP A 245 16.78 12.74 32.67
N GLY A 246 16.53 12.04 33.78
CA GLY A 246 15.85 12.61 34.94
C GLY A 246 15.22 11.60 35.91
N ASP A 247 14.70 10.47 35.43
CA ASP A 247 14.04 9.48 36.30
C ASP A 247 14.97 8.33 36.67
N GLY A 248 15.94 8.63 37.53
CA GLY A 248 16.73 7.63 38.24
C GLY A 248 16.04 7.19 39.54
N PRO A 249 15.90 5.89 39.82
CA PRO A 249 15.43 5.40 41.11
C PRO A 249 16.45 5.71 42.22
N LYS A 250 15.97 6.25 43.35
CA LYS A 250 16.75 6.46 44.59
C LYS A 250 17.20 5.12 45.18
N ALA A 251 18.35 4.61 44.73
CA ALA A 251 19.04 3.50 45.36
C ALA A 251 20.00 4.00 46.45
N LYS A 252 19.88 3.39 47.64
CA LYS A 252 20.66 3.69 48.84
C LYS A 252 22.17 3.52 48.58
N ARG A 253 22.89 4.60 48.84
CA ARG A 253 24.35 4.72 48.92
C ARG A 253 24.90 3.73 49.96
N LYS A 254 25.66 2.72 49.52
CA LYS A 254 26.67 2.05 50.35
C LYS A 254 28.04 2.47 49.82
N GLU A 255 28.84 3.01 50.72
CA GLU A 255 30.22 3.43 50.50
C GLU A 255 31.05 2.29 49.96
N PHE A 256 31.75 2.53 48.86
CA PHE A 256 32.94 1.79 48.49
C PHE A 256 33.83 2.71 47.65
N GLU A 257 34.84 3.30 48.28
CA GLU A 257 35.98 3.85 47.53
C GLU A 257 36.78 2.69 46.93
N PRO A 258 37.25 2.84 45.68
CA PRO A 258 38.68 2.65 45.52
C PRO A 258 39.33 3.64 44.55
N LYS A 259 40.37 4.28 45.10
CA LYS A 259 41.70 4.52 44.51
C LYS A 259 41.78 4.89 43.02
N ARG A 260 42.05 6.19 42.84
CA ARG A 260 42.71 6.80 41.67
C ARG A 260 43.89 5.96 41.15
N LYS A 261 43.87 5.66 39.85
CA LYS A 261 45.07 5.57 39.01
C LYS A 261 44.81 6.41 37.77
N GLY A 262 45.66 7.42 37.58
CA GLY A 262 45.62 8.30 36.42
C GLY A 262 46.02 7.56 35.16
N PHE A 263 45.39 7.94 34.06
CA PHE A 263 45.92 7.75 32.72
C PHE A 263 45.68 9.03 31.94
N GLU A 264 46.78 9.74 31.69
CA GLU A 264 46.87 10.71 30.60
C GLU A 264 46.58 9.99 29.29
N ALA A 265 45.62 10.51 28.51
CA ALA A 265 45.46 10.15 27.11
C ALA A 265 45.39 11.43 26.29
N LYS A 266 46.59 11.77 25.79
CA LYS A 266 46.95 12.61 24.65
C LYS A 266 45.80 12.96 23.70
N ASN A 267 45.70 14.28 23.46
CA ASN A 267 45.18 14.87 22.24
C ASN A 267 45.69 14.12 21.00
N LYS A 268 44.76 13.56 20.23
CA LYS A 268 44.92 13.35 18.80
C LYS A 268 43.78 14.06 18.11
N GLU A 269 44.08 15.26 17.64
CA GLU A 269 43.53 15.77 16.39
C GLU A 269 43.65 14.66 15.34
N PHE A 270 42.53 14.26 14.73
CA PHE A 270 42.40 13.84 13.33
C PHE A 270 41.01 13.23 13.12
N ALA A 271 40.13 13.94 12.43
CA ALA A 271 39.39 13.37 11.30
C ALA A 271 38.72 14.49 10.47
N PRO A 272 38.82 14.44 9.14
CA PRO A 272 38.07 15.34 8.26
C PRO A 272 36.56 15.06 8.39
N LYS A 273 35.76 16.14 8.34
CA LYS A 273 34.30 16.08 8.24
C LYS A 273 33.93 15.09 7.13
N ARG A 274 33.39 13.92 7.50
CA ARG A 274 32.66 13.07 6.56
C ARG A 274 31.56 13.95 5.96
N PRO A 275 31.33 13.93 4.63
CA PRO A 275 30.12 14.53 4.09
C PRO A 275 28.92 13.91 4.82
N PRO A 276 27.91 14.71 5.18
CA PRO A 276 26.75 14.19 5.89
C PRO A 276 26.16 13.02 5.12
N ARG A 277 25.87 11.94 5.85
CA ARG A 277 25.15 10.79 5.29
C ARG A 277 23.75 11.30 4.95
N ASP A 278 23.19 10.93 3.80
CA ASP A 278 21.87 11.37 3.27
C ASP A 278 20.65 11.02 4.18
N GLY A 279 20.87 10.61 5.43
CA GLY A 279 19.87 10.38 6.47
C GLY A 279 19.84 11.41 7.61
N ASP A 280 20.78 12.36 7.67
CA ASP A 280 20.86 13.36 8.76
C ASP A 280 20.13 14.69 8.45
N ARG A 281 19.34 14.77 7.36
CA ARG A 281 18.49 15.95 7.16
C ARG A 281 17.40 15.98 8.22
N PRO A 282 17.18 17.11 8.92
CA PRO A 282 16.14 17.22 9.92
C PRO A 282 14.79 16.89 9.28
N GLY A 283 14.04 15.97 9.88
CA GLY A 283 12.75 15.48 9.37
C GLY A 283 11.67 16.55 9.23
N GLU A 284 11.93 17.80 9.62
CA GLU A 284 11.05 18.94 9.42
C GLU A 284 11.18 19.55 8.00
N GLU A 285 12.37 19.62 7.39
CA GLU A 285 12.51 20.19 6.03
C GLU A 285 11.88 19.32 4.93
N ARG A 286 11.78 18.00 5.16
CA ARG A 286 11.09 17.09 4.24
C ARG A 286 9.57 17.32 4.21
N ARG A 287 8.99 17.91 5.26
CA ARG A 287 7.53 18.07 5.35
C ARG A 287 7.02 19.11 4.38
N ASP A 288 7.79 20.16 4.13
CA ASP A 288 7.31 21.33 3.38
C ASP A 288 7.75 21.36 1.91
N SER A 289 8.68 20.50 1.50
CA SER A 289 9.22 20.47 0.13
C SER A 289 8.78 19.23 -0.67
N LEU A 290 8.56 19.42 -1.97
CA LEU A 290 8.39 18.32 -2.92
C LEU A 290 9.71 17.54 -3.06
N PRO A 291 9.66 16.22 -3.28
CA PRO A 291 10.87 15.44 -3.56
C PRO A 291 11.55 15.88 -4.87
N PRO A 292 12.88 15.69 -5.00
CA PRO A 292 13.66 16.13 -6.15
C PRO A 292 13.30 15.36 -7.43
N PRO A 293 13.70 15.82 -8.63
CA PRO A 293 13.41 15.11 -9.88
C PRO A 293 14.26 13.84 -9.93
N LEU A 294 13.77 12.84 -10.66
CA LEU A 294 14.51 11.62 -10.97
C LEU A 294 15.15 11.70 -12.35
#